data_AF-A0A7S3FY66-F1
#
_entry.id   AF-A0A7S3FY66-F1
#
_cell.length_a   1.000
_cell.length_b   1.000
_cell.length_c   1.000
_cell.angle_alpha   90.00
_cell.angle_beta   90.00
_cell.angle_gamma   90.00
#
_symmetry.space_group_name_H-M   'P 1'
#
loop_
_entity.id
_entity.type
_entity.pdbx_description
1 polymer ?
#
loop_
_entity_poly.entity_id
_entity_poly.type
_entity_poly.pdbx_seq_one_letter_code
_entity_poly.pdbx_strand_id
1 'polypeptide(L)'
;KHNKIYTMSFPAELSIHNPIGSRKPRTKNVCFAGSYSAHVYPQRGKDIVTLFRAAMERGLTVYDKYAHLPRFKNKTFPEEFSSVVVPGISSDELNKKYKTFKVVLNANTVRDSSSMFSRKVI
;
A
#
# COMPACT_ATOMS: atom_id res chain seq x y z
N LYS A 1 24.51 -5.24 -32.73
CA LYS A 1 23.07 -5.30 -32.36
C LYS A 1 22.73 -6.72 -31.95
N HIS A 2 21.99 -6.93 -30.86
CA HIS A 2 21.63 -8.26 -30.35
C HIS A 2 20.12 -8.48 -30.46
N ASN A 3 19.70 -9.66 -30.93
CA ASN A 3 18.30 -9.94 -31.27
C ASN A 3 17.57 -10.84 -30.25
N LYS A 4 18.18 -11.16 -29.10
CA LYS A 4 17.53 -11.96 -28.03
C LYS A 4 17.06 -11.05 -26.88
N ILE A 5 16.29 -10.01 -27.21
CA ILE A 5 15.72 -9.08 -26.23
C ILE A 5 14.23 -9.36 -26.15
N TYR A 6 13.76 -9.78 -24.97
CA TYR A 6 12.36 -10.14 -24.72
C TYR A 6 11.87 -9.46 -23.44
N THR A 7 10.55 -9.29 -23.32
CA THR A 7 9.92 -8.80 -22.09
C THR A 7 9.73 -9.94 -21.10
N MET A 8 10.00 -9.69 -19.82
CA MET A 8 9.67 -10.62 -18.73
C MET A 8 8.33 -10.23 -18.11
N SER A 9 7.43 -11.21 -17.98
CA SER A 9 6.17 -11.04 -17.27
C SER A 9 6.39 -10.71 -15.80
N PHE A 10 5.43 -10.02 -15.19
CA PHE A 10 5.50 -9.61 -13.79
C PHE A 10 5.43 -10.84 -12.86
N PRO A 11 6.49 -11.15 -12.09
CA PRO A 11 6.52 -12.37 -11.28
C PRO A 11 5.65 -12.23 -10.03
N ALA A 12 4.89 -13.28 -9.71
CA ALA A 12 4.12 -13.42 -8.49
C ALA A 12 4.40 -14.80 -7.88
N GLU A 13 4.91 -14.83 -6.64
CA GLU A 13 5.19 -16.07 -5.93
C GLU A 13 3.92 -16.66 -5.31
N LEU A 14 3.48 -17.84 -5.76
CA LEU A 14 2.21 -18.45 -5.35
C LEU A 14 2.17 -18.85 -3.86
N SER A 15 3.31 -19.15 -3.25
CA SER A 15 3.40 -19.44 -1.81
C SER A 15 2.97 -18.23 -0.95
N ILE A 16 3.14 -17.02 -1.48
CA ILE A 16 2.84 -15.74 -0.83
C ILE A 16 1.50 -15.17 -1.33
N HIS A 17 1.34 -15.12 -2.65
CA HIS A 17 0.20 -14.53 -3.35
C HIS A 17 -0.84 -15.59 -3.69
N ASN A 18 -1.59 -16.03 -2.67
CA ASN A 18 -2.63 -17.04 -2.82
C ASN A 18 -3.92 -16.68 -2.07
N PRO A 19 -5.06 -17.26 -2.46
CA PRO A 19 -6.33 -17.04 -1.79
C PRO A 19 -6.47 -17.84 -0.48
N ILE A 20 -5.45 -18.57 -0.02
CA ILE A 20 -5.57 -19.39 1.20
C ILE A 20 -5.86 -18.45 2.38
N GLY A 21 -6.99 -18.68 3.06
CA GLY A 21 -7.49 -17.84 4.14
C GLY A 21 -8.35 -16.64 3.73
N SER A 22 -8.55 -16.36 2.42
CA SER A 22 -9.37 -15.23 1.94
C SER A 22 -10.88 -15.45 2.09
N ARG A 23 -11.33 -16.70 2.29
CA ARG A 23 -12.74 -17.06 2.53
C ARG A 23 -13.19 -16.80 3.98
N LYS A 24 -12.27 -16.46 4.88
CA LYS A 24 -12.63 -16.09 6.26
C LYS A 24 -13.37 -14.75 6.26
N PRO A 25 -14.31 -14.52 7.19
CA PRO A 25 -14.95 -13.22 7.33
C PRO A 25 -13.92 -12.11 7.52
N ARG A 26 -14.06 -11.05 6.73
CA ARG A 26 -13.23 -9.85 6.85
C ARG A 26 -13.77 -8.97 7.96
N THR A 27 -13.01 -8.85 9.04
CA THR A 27 -13.42 -8.13 10.25
C THR A 27 -13.05 -6.65 10.23
N LYS A 28 -12.15 -6.24 9.32
CA LYS A 28 -11.72 -4.86 9.16
C LYS A 28 -12.21 -4.26 7.84
N ASN A 29 -12.37 -2.95 7.80
CA ASN A 29 -12.95 -2.27 6.64
C ASN A 29 -11.88 -1.83 5.64
N VAL A 30 -11.07 -0.83 5.94
CA VAL A 30 -10.14 -0.23 4.97
C VAL A 30 -8.70 -0.27 5.46
N CYS A 31 -7.76 -0.66 4.58
CA CYS A 31 -6.33 -0.69 4.88
C CYS A 31 -5.52 0.11 3.87
N PHE A 32 -4.44 0.72 4.32
CA PHE A 32 -3.32 1.14 3.47
C PHE A 32 -2.01 0.70 4.11
N ALA A 33 -1.03 0.29 3.31
CA ALA A 33 0.33 0.07 3.80
C ALA A 33 1.37 0.72 2.89
N GLY A 34 2.24 1.52 3.48
CA GLY A 34 3.28 2.26 2.76
C GLY A 34 3.65 3.56 3.44
N SER A 35 4.37 4.41 2.72
CA SER A 35 4.75 5.73 3.19
C SER A 35 4.04 6.84 2.44
N TYR A 36 3.96 8.01 3.08
CA TYR A 36 3.43 9.21 2.46
C TYR A 36 4.36 9.73 1.36
N SER A 37 5.63 10.01 1.70
CA SER A 37 6.68 10.46 0.77
C SER A 37 6.26 11.61 -0.17
N ALA A 38 5.34 12.48 0.25
CA ALA A 38 4.80 13.56 -0.59
C ALA A 38 5.85 14.62 -0.97
N HIS A 39 6.93 14.75 -0.19
CA HIS A 39 8.04 15.63 -0.54
C HIS A 39 8.75 15.22 -1.85
N VAL A 40 8.73 13.92 -2.20
CA VAL A 40 9.25 13.43 -3.50
C VAL A 40 8.12 13.33 -4.53
N TYR A 41 6.94 12.88 -4.09
CA TYR A 41 5.80 12.59 -4.97
C TYR A 41 4.56 13.37 -4.54
N PRO A 42 4.49 14.69 -4.81
CA PRO A 42 3.44 15.56 -4.28
C PRO A 42 2.05 15.15 -4.77
N GLN A 43 1.92 14.73 -6.03
CA GLN A 43 0.64 14.29 -6.57
C GLN A 43 0.12 13.02 -5.89
N ARG A 44 0.99 12.02 -5.67
CA ARG A 44 0.65 10.83 -4.90
C ARG A 44 0.26 11.19 -3.46
N GLY A 45 0.91 12.20 -2.88
CA GLY A 45 0.54 12.75 -1.58
C GLY A 45 -0.90 13.26 -1.56
N LYS A 46 -1.30 14.06 -2.56
CA LYS A 46 -2.68 14.53 -2.73
C LYS A 46 -3.67 13.37 -2.86
N ASP A 47 -3.36 12.38 -3.70
CA ASP A 47 -4.21 11.20 -3.89
C ASP A 47 -4.41 10.44 -2.56
N ILE A 48 -3.33 10.26 -1.78
CA ILE A 48 -3.40 9.62 -0.45
C ILE A 48 -4.31 10.40 0.50
N VAL A 49 -4.15 11.72 0.58
CA VAL A 49 -4.98 12.58 1.46
C VAL A 49 -6.45 12.46 1.08
N THR A 50 -6.78 12.55 -0.21
CA THR A 50 -8.15 12.40 -0.71
C THR A 50 -8.73 11.04 -0.34
N LEU A 51 -7.99 9.94 -0.58
CA LEU A 51 -8.42 8.59 -0.25
C LEU A 51 -8.60 8.39 1.27
N PHE A 52 -7.67 8.93 2.07
CA PHE A 52 -7.69 8.73 3.52
C PHE A 52 -8.85 9.47 4.17
N ARG A 53 -9.11 10.73 3.77
CA ARG A 53 -10.26 11.50 4.26
C ARG A 53 -11.58 10.77 4.02
N ALA A 54 -11.77 10.22 2.81
CA ALA A 54 -12.97 9.43 2.49
C ALA A 54 -13.06 8.11 3.27
N ALA A 55 -11.91 7.52 3.62
CA ALA A 55 -11.84 6.21 4.28
C ALA A 55 -11.87 6.28 5.82
N MET A 56 -11.54 7.42 6.45
CA MET A 56 -11.44 7.51 7.91
C MET A 56 -12.73 7.09 8.61
N GLU A 57 -13.87 7.65 8.20
CA GLU A 57 -15.19 7.34 8.74
C GLU A 57 -15.64 5.90 8.45
N ARG A 58 -14.92 5.21 7.56
CA ARG A 58 -15.18 3.81 7.20
C ARG A 58 -14.27 2.84 7.95
N GLY A 59 -13.44 3.27 8.89
CA GLY A 59 -12.55 2.41 9.66
C GLY A 59 -11.24 2.09 8.91
N LEU A 60 -10.50 3.14 8.57
CA LEU A 60 -9.17 3.08 7.98
C LEU A 60 -8.11 2.62 8.98
N THR A 61 -7.18 1.79 8.55
CA THR A 61 -5.93 1.50 9.25
C THR A 61 -4.77 1.71 8.28
N VAL A 62 -3.76 2.48 8.70
CA VAL A 62 -2.59 2.83 7.89
C VAL A 62 -1.34 2.24 8.52
N TYR A 63 -0.73 1.27 7.87
CA TYR A 63 0.56 0.69 8.27
C TYR A 63 1.70 1.53 7.69
N ASP A 64 2.29 2.40 8.50
CA ASP A 64 3.41 3.24 8.07
C ASP A 64 4.77 2.58 8.35
N LYS A 65 5.46 2.21 7.28
CA LYS A 65 6.81 1.62 7.33
C LYS A 65 7.85 2.52 8.02
N TYR A 66 7.57 3.81 8.20
CA TYR A 66 8.48 4.79 8.79
C TYR A 66 8.01 5.37 10.13
N ALA A 67 6.89 4.91 10.69
CA ALA A 67 6.28 5.48 11.91
C ALA A 67 7.27 5.68 13.07
N HIS A 68 8.23 4.78 13.23
CA HIS A 68 9.22 4.81 14.33
C HIS A 68 10.66 5.02 13.85
N LEU A 69 10.85 5.61 12.67
CA LEU A 69 12.18 5.84 12.12
C LEU A 69 12.47 7.34 12.04
N PRO A 70 13.10 7.95 13.07
CA PRO A 70 13.33 9.39 13.16
C PRO A 70 14.05 9.99 11.95
N ARG A 71 14.92 9.21 11.29
CA ARG A 71 15.62 9.60 10.06
C ARG A 71 14.69 9.84 8.86
N PHE A 72 13.41 9.45 8.95
CA PHE A 72 12.40 9.58 7.90
C PHE A 72 11.24 10.48 8.29
N LYS A 73 11.46 11.45 9.20
CA LYS A 73 10.45 12.46 9.59
C LYS A 73 9.82 13.19 8.39
N ASN A 74 10.53 13.36 7.28
CA ASN A 74 9.98 13.97 6.07
C ASN A 74 9.00 13.08 5.28
N LYS A 75 8.78 11.84 5.71
CA LYS A 75 7.88 10.86 5.08
C LYS A 75 6.64 10.55 5.93
N THR A 76 6.44 11.27 7.02
CA THR A 76 5.30 11.09 7.93
C THR A 76 4.00 11.54 7.27
N PHE A 77 2.91 10.91 7.67
CA PHE A 77 1.57 11.31 7.28
C PHE A 77 1.18 12.63 8.00
N PRO A 78 0.26 13.42 7.40
CA PRO A 78 -0.36 14.55 8.09
C PRO A 78 -0.95 14.17 9.45
N GLU A 79 -0.90 15.09 10.41
CA GLU A 79 -1.35 14.87 11.80
C GLU A 79 -2.83 14.48 11.91
N GLU A 80 -3.67 14.94 10.98
CA GLU A 80 -5.09 14.58 10.87
C GLU A 80 -5.32 13.06 10.79
N PHE A 81 -4.32 12.27 10.37
CA PHE A 81 -4.40 10.80 10.26
C PHE A 81 -3.71 10.06 11.41
N SER A 82 -3.18 10.77 12.41
CA SER A 82 -2.41 10.15 13.51
C SER A 82 -3.16 9.03 14.25
N SER A 83 -4.48 9.15 14.41
CA SER A 83 -5.33 8.16 15.08
C SER A 83 -5.52 6.86 14.31
N VAL A 84 -5.28 6.86 13.00
CA VAL A 84 -5.43 5.68 12.13
C VAL A 84 -4.09 5.11 11.65
N VAL A 85 -2.99 5.80 11.93
CA VAL A 85 -1.62 5.37 11.58
C VAL A 85 -1.05 4.49 12.69
N VAL A 86 -0.59 3.30 12.30
CA VAL A 86 0.06 2.33 13.16
C VAL A 86 1.44 1.97 12.60
N PRO A 87 2.37 1.46 13.43
CA PRO A 87 3.62 0.90 12.97
C PRO A 87 3.46 -0.05 11.77
N GLY A 88 4.36 0.08 10.81
CA GLY A 88 4.49 -0.86 9.70
C GLY A 88 4.78 -2.29 10.19
N ILE A 89 4.34 -3.26 9.41
CA ILE A 89 4.53 -4.69 9.65
C ILE A 89 5.41 -5.30 8.56
N SER A 90 5.94 -6.49 8.80
CA SER A 90 6.74 -7.22 7.81
C SER A 90 5.92 -7.54 6.55
N SER A 91 6.60 -7.73 5.41
CA SER A 91 5.94 -8.08 4.14
C SER A 91 5.10 -9.37 4.25
N ASP A 92 5.59 -10.36 5.00
CA ASP A 92 4.91 -11.65 5.19
C ASP A 92 3.64 -11.51 6.02
N GLU A 93 3.67 -10.66 7.05
CA GLU A 93 2.49 -10.35 7.85
C GLU A 93 1.49 -9.50 7.09
N LEU A 94 1.97 -8.61 6.22
CA LEU A 94 1.11 -7.72 5.45
C LEU A 94 0.15 -8.48 4.55
N ASN A 95 0.63 -9.51 3.84
CA ASN A 95 -0.20 -10.36 3.00
C ASN A 95 -1.28 -11.09 3.82
N LYS A 96 -0.94 -11.56 5.03
CA LYS A 96 -1.91 -12.17 5.95
C LYS A 96 -2.93 -11.14 6.45
N LYS A 97 -2.49 -9.92 6.77
CA LYS A 97 -3.38 -8.85 7.24
C LYS A 97 -4.33 -8.37 6.15
N TYR A 98 -3.89 -8.22 4.90
CA TYR A 98 -4.75 -7.81 3.78
C TYR A 98 -5.98 -8.70 3.63
N LYS A 99 -5.84 -10.01 3.85
CA LYS A 99 -6.96 -10.97 3.83
C LYS A 99 -8.04 -10.70 4.89
N THR A 100 -7.76 -9.88 5.90
CA THR A 100 -8.72 -9.49 6.96
C THR A 100 -9.48 -8.19 6.68
N PHE A 101 -9.07 -7.42 5.66
CA PHE A 101 -9.69 -6.16 5.27
C PHE A 101 -10.61 -6.31 4.06
N LYS A 102 -11.73 -5.57 4.06
CA LYS A 102 -12.67 -5.48 2.93
C LYS A 102 -12.10 -4.71 1.75
N VAL A 103 -11.35 -3.65 2.03
CA VAL A 103 -10.76 -2.76 1.03
C VAL A 103 -9.29 -2.52 1.35
N VAL A 104 -8.44 -2.64 0.35
CA VAL A 104 -7.02 -2.27 0.42
C VAL A 104 -6.77 -1.13 -0.57
N LEU A 105 -6.40 0.03 -0.05
CA LEU A 105 -6.12 1.22 -0.84
C LEU A 105 -4.71 1.17 -1.43
N ASN A 106 -4.57 1.64 -2.67
CA ASN A 106 -3.28 1.78 -3.33
C ASN A 106 -3.19 3.15 -4.04
N ALA A 107 -2.03 3.78 -3.94
CA ALA A 107 -1.71 5.02 -4.64
C ALA A 107 -0.33 4.88 -5.31
N ASN A 108 -0.29 5.11 -6.62
CA ASN A 108 0.89 4.95 -7.47
C ASN A 108 1.59 6.29 -7.73
N THR A 109 2.88 6.24 -8.05
CA THR A 109 3.67 7.42 -8.45
C THR A 109 3.66 7.64 -9.96
N VAL A 110 3.64 6.55 -10.73
CA VAL A 110 3.50 6.58 -12.19
C VAL A 110 2.01 6.53 -12.51
N ARG A 111 1.56 7.43 -13.39
CA ARG A 111 0.15 7.58 -13.78
C ARG A 111 -0.06 7.32 -15.27
N ASP A 112 0.89 7.75 -16.08
CA ASP A 112 0.79 7.74 -17.54
C ASP A 112 1.55 6.55 -18.16
N SER A 113 1.39 5.36 -17.58
CA SER A 113 2.02 4.14 -18.08
C SER A 113 0.98 3.04 -18.26
N SER A 114 0.90 2.52 -19.48
CA SER A 114 0.04 1.38 -19.84
C SER A 114 0.54 0.04 -19.31
N SER A 115 1.81 -0.04 -18.87
CA SER A 115 2.44 -1.28 -18.41
C SER A 115 2.75 -1.30 -16.92
N MET A 116 2.57 -0.18 -16.20
CA MET A 116 2.85 -0.13 -14.77
C MET A 116 1.75 -0.84 -13.98
N PHE A 117 2.16 -1.85 -13.21
CA PHE A 117 1.31 -2.56 -12.27
C PHE A 117 1.94 -2.56 -10.88
N SER A 118 1.16 -2.20 -9.86
CA SER A 118 1.65 -2.15 -8.47
C SER A 118 1.76 -3.55 -7.89
N ARG A 119 2.91 -3.89 -7.30
CA ARG A 119 3.10 -5.14 -6.52
C ARG A 119 2.10 -5.31 -5.37
N LYS A 120 1.41 -4.24 -4.94
CA LYS A 120 0.39 -4.32 -3.89
C LYS A 120 -0.96 -4.87 -4.36
N VAL A 121 -1.15 -5.02 -5.68
CA VAL A 121 -2.40 -5.46 -6.30
C VAL A 121 -2.33 -6.94 -6.71
N ILE A 122 -1.24 -7.64 -6.35
CA ILE A 122 -1.09 -9.09 -6.54
C ILE A 122 -1.86 -9.85 -5.45
#